data_AF-A0A1R2CRE3-F1
#
_entry.id   AF-A0A1R2CRE3-F1
#
_cell.length_a   1.000
_cell.length_b   1.000
_cell.length_c   1.000
_cell.angle_alpha   90.00
_cell.angle_beta   90.00
_cell.angle_gamma   90.00
#
_symmetry.space_group_name_H-M   'P 1'
#
loop_
_entity.id
_entity.type
_entity.pdbx_description
1 polymer ?
#
loop_
_entity_poly.entity_id
_entity_poly.type
_entity_poly.pdbx_seq_one_letter_code
_entity_poly.pdbx_strand_id
1 'polypeptide(L)'
;MPSEEQTILRLPEDWIRNFNSDWKLEFTPIDVENEDSGRFFKVKFGPLDTFSILLDLPCIVETHKTLDHINFFKSCDIAQMMFVIPEHEKQDPRAKKTSLNKMLEKGERYKLKSGITPGTFNITSRFYKREAKEDLNEIKKVESLIKSVMDCGTARLVTEEIIELAEGQNVPLDEEYEYDPGMEEEYII
;
A
#
# COMPACT_ATOMS: atom_id res chain seq x y z
N MET A 1 20.44 6.47 20.85
CA MET A 1 21.43 6.36 19.76
C MET A 1 20.71 6.69 18.46
N PRO A 2 21.31 7.45 17.53
CA PRO A 2 20.69 7.68 16.23
C PRO A 2 20.45 6.35 15.54
N SER A 3 19.25 6.15 14.99
CA SER A 3 18.92 5.00 14.16
C SER A 3 19.61 5.15 12.81
N GLU A 4 20.19 4.06 12.30
CA GLU A 4 20.78 4.02 10.96
C GLU A 4 19.65 3.93 9.92
N GLU A 5 19.54 4.92 9.05
CA GLU A 5 18.60 4.93 7.93
C GLU A 5 19.30 4.47 6.65
N GLN A 6 18.68 3.55 5.93
CA GLN A 6 19.21 2.98 4.70
C GLN A 6 18.15 3.07 3.60
N THR A 7 18.59 3.32 2.37
CA THR A 7 17.72 3.33 1.18
C THR A 7 18.45 2.74 0.00
N ILE A 8 17.71 2.21 -0.97
CA ILE A 8 18.30 1.74 -2.23
C ILE A 8 18.47 2.92 -3.17
N LEU A 9 19.64 3.04 -3.79
CA LEU A 9 19.91 4.03 -4.83
C LEU A 9 19.98 3.35 -6.20
N ARG A 10 19.17 3.81 -7.14
CA ARG A 10 19.24 3.40 -8.55
C ARG A 10 19.78 4.55 -9.41
N LEU A 11 20.94 4.34 -10.01
CA LEU A 11 21.60 5.27 -10.93
C LEU A 11 21.35 4.87 -12.40
N PRO A 12 21.39 5.83 -13.34
CA PRO A 12 21.45 5.53 -14.76
C PRO A 12 22.70 4.72 -15.12
N GLU A 13 22.59 3.76 -16.03
CA GLU A 13 23.72 2.91 -16.43
C GLU A 13 24.92 3.71 -16.96
N ASP A 14 24.65 4.78 -17.70
CA ASP A 14 25.67 5.62 -18.32
C ASP A 14 26.56 6.35 -17.29
N TRP A 15 26.02 6.59 -16.09
CA TRP A 15 26.77 7.21 -14.99
C TRP A 15 27.77 6.21 -14.39
N ILE A 16 27.38 4.94 -14.29
CA ILE A 16 28.23 3.88 -13.74
C ILE A 16 29.39 3.57 -14.69
N ARG A 17 29.14 3.56 -16.01
CA ARG A 17 30.16 3.25 -17.02
C ARG A 17 31.31 4.27 -17.06
N ASN A 18 31.03 5.54 -16.74
CA ASN A 18 31.98 6.65 -16.79
C ASN A 18 32.38 7.17 -15.40
N PHE A 19 32.17 6.36 -14.37
CA PHE A 19 32.39 6.74 -12.98
C PHE A 19 33.88 7.00 -12.69
N ASN A 20 34.14 8.06 -11.91
CA ASN A 20 35.43 8.35 -11.31
C ASN A 20 35.29 8.33 -9.78
N SER A 21 36.20 7.64 -9.08
CA SER A 21 36.18 7.47 -7.63
C SER A 21 36.15 8.76 -6.82
N ASP A 22 36.64 9.86 -7.39
CA ASP A 22 36.70 11.16 -6.71
C ASP A 22 35.36 11.91 -6.78
N TRP A 23 34.40 11.42 -7.58
CA TRP A 23 33.11 12.07 -7.72
C TRP A 23 32.26 11.89 -6.48
N LYS A 24 31.78 13.02 -5.96
CA LYS A 24 30.84 13.06 -4.85
C LYS A 24 29.42 13.05 -5.38
N LEU A 25 28.58 12.28 -4.70
CA LEU A 25 27.15 12.23 -4.92
C LEU A 25 26.45 13.09 -3.86
N GLU A 26 25.69 14.08 -4.31
CA GLU A 26 24.98 15.03 -3.47
C GLU A 26 23.50 15.06 -3.84
N PHE A 27 22.63 15.05 -2.83
CA PHE A 27 21.18 15.16 -2.97
C PHE A 27 20.70 16.42 -2.25
N THR A 28 19.96 17.26 -2.97
CA THR A 28 19.32 18.46 -2.39
C THR A 28 17.81 18.31 -2.51
N PRO A 29 17.05 18.24 -1.41
CA PRO A 29 15.59 18.19 -1.45
C PRO A 29 15.04 19.40 -2.19
N ILE A 30 14.00 19.18 -3.00
CA ILE A 30 13.26 20.23 -3.69
C ILE A 30 11.77 19.95 -3.61
N ASP A 31 10.98 21.01 -3.53
CA ASP A 31 9.53 20.93 -3.71
C ASP A 31 9.18 21.19 -5.18
N VAL A 32 8.29 20.36 -5.71
CA VAL A 32 7.82 20.42 -7.10
C VAL A 32 6.31 20.61 -7.08
N GLU A 33 5.81 21.57 -7.85
CA GLU A 33 4.37 21.81 -7.94
C GLU A 33 3.63 20.57 -8.45
N ASN A 34 2.46 20.30 -7.86
CA ASN A 34 1.63 19.13 -8.15
C ASN A 34 2.26 17.77 -7.81
N GLU A 35 3.34 17.73 -7.04
CA GLU A 35 3.97 16.51 -6.53
C GLU A 35 3.99 16.53 -4.98
N ASP A 36 4.22 15.37 -4.38
CA ASP A 36 4.22 15.21 -2.93
C ASP A 36 5.55 15.74 -2.37
N SER A 37 5.47 16.55 -1.30
CA SER A 37 6.67 17.12 -0.67
C SER A 37 7.60 16.03 -0.13
N GLY A 38 8.91 16.30 -0.14
CA GLY A 38 9.94 15.38 0.33
C GLY A 38 10.25 14.20 -0.60
N ARG A 39 9.60 14.10 -1.76
CA ARG A 39 9.86 13.03 -2.74
C ARG A 39 10.90 13.40 -3.79
N PHE A 40 11.18 14.68 -4.01
CA PHE A 40 12.01 15.14 -5.13
C PHE A 40 13.34 15.73 -4.66
N PHE A 41 14.39 15.42 -5.43
CA PHE A 41 15.75 15.81 -5.11
C PHE A 41 16.47 16.27 -6.38
N LYS A 42 17.27 17.34 -6.28
CA LYS A 42 18.34 17.61 -7.24
C LYS A 42 19.52 16.70 -6.91
N VAL A 43 20.10 16.09 -7.92
CA VAL A 43 21.25 15.19 -7.79
C VAL A 43 22.43 15.79 -8.52
N LYS A 44 23.57 15.84 -7.84
CA LYS A 44 24.85 16.17 -8.46
C LYS A 44 25.81 15.01 -8.24
N PHE A 45 26.44 14.55 -9.32
CA PHE A 45 27.42 13.48 -9.29
C PHE A 45 28.62 13.84 -10.14
N GLY A 46 29.65 14.42 -9.50
CA GLY A 46 30.78 15.01 -10.21
C GLY A 46 30.33 16.14 -11.16
N PRO A 47 30.57 16.03 -12.48
CA PRO A 47 30.11 17.00 -13.47
C PRO A 47 28.65 16.77 -13.92
N LEU A 48 28.02 15.67 -13.51
CA LEU A 48 26.66 15.30 -13.92
C LEU A 48 25.64 15.89 -12.94
N ASP A 49 24.53 16.41 -13.45
CA ASP A 49 23.45 16.95 -12.65
C ASP A 49 22.09 16.50 -13.20
N THR A 50 21.18 16.02 -12.36
CA THR A 50 19.83 15.63 -12.77
C THR A 50 18.85 15.74 -11.60
N PHE A 51 17.67 15.16 -11.73
CA PHE A 51 16.71 15.00 -10.65
C PHE A 51 16.59 13.55 -10.21
N SER A 52 16.08 13.35 -9.00
CA SER A 52 15.76 12.05 -8.45
C SER A 52 14.43 12.09 -7.72
N ILE A 53 13.78 10.95 -7.68
CA ILE A 53 12.48 10.76 -7.02
C ILE A 53 12.59 9.60 -6.03
N LEU A 54 12.05 9.79 -4.83
CA LEU A 54 11.92 8.75 -3.82
C LEU A 54 10.65 7.91 -4.08
N LEU A 55 10.85 6.65 -4.43
CA LEU A 55 9.80 5.70 -4.80
C LEU A 55 9.59 4.65 -3.71
N ASP A 56 8.38 4.14 -3.61
CA ASP A 56 8.01 3.10 -2.65
C ASP A 56 8.19 1.71 -3.30
N LEU A 57 8.96 0.84 -2.65
CA LEU A 57 9.15 -0.53 -3.07
C LEU A 57 7.91 -1.35 -2.70
N PRO A 58 7.51 -2.32 -3.53
CA PRO A 58 6.42 -3.21 -3.14
C PRO A 58 6.86 -4.12 -2.00
N CYS A 59 8.10 -4.60 -2.02
CA CYS A 59 8.65 -5.51 -1.00
C CYS A 59 9.48 -4.75 0.03
N ILE A 60 9.33 -5.13 1.30
CA ILE A 60 10.25 -4.76 2.37
C ILE A 60 11.55 -5.56 2.17
N VAL A 61 12.68 -4.85 2.15
CA VAL A 61 14.02 -5.43 2.01
C VAL A 61 14.76 -5.27 3.34
N GLU A 62 15.08 -6.38 3.99
CA GLU A 62 15.84 -6.36 5.24
C GLU A 62 17.35 -6.39 4.95
N THR A 63 18.10 -5.50 5.59
CA THR A 63 19.57 -5.53 5.54
C THR A 63 20.13 -6.26 6.76
N HIS A 64 21.14 -7.08 6.51
CA HIS A 64 21.76 -7.91 7.52
C HIS A 64 23.28 -7.72 7.49
N LYS A 65 23.89 -7.72 8.68
CA LYS A 65 25.34 -7.73 8.88
C LYS A 65 25.76 -9.11 9.40
N THR A 66 26.90 -9.58 8.96
CA THR A 66 27.48 -10.86 9.40
C THR A 66 28.99 -10.73 9.51
N LEU A 67 29.59 -11.47 10.44
CA LEU A 67 31.04 -11.58 10.60
C LEU A 67 31.56 -12.95 10.13
N ASP A 68 30.73 -13.98 10.21
CA ASP A 68 31.08 -15.39 9.99
C ASP A 68 30.39 -15.99 8.76
N HIS A 69 29.52 -15.23 8.08
CA HIS A 69 28.69 -15.67 6.96
C HIS A 69 27.69 -16.79 7.31
N ILE A 70 27.47 -17.04 8.60
CA ILE A 70 26.54 -18.06 9.12
C ILE A 70 25.43 -17.35 9.90
N ASN A 71 25.82 -16.49 10.85
CA ASN A 71 24.90 -15.73 11.68
C ASN A 71 24.69 -14.34 11.07
N PHE A 72 23.42 -14.01 10.83
CA PHE A 72 23.02 -12.73 10.25
C PHE A 72 22.24 -11.93 11.28
N PHE A 73 22.65 -10.68 11.49
CA PHE A 73 22.00 -9.76 12.40
C PHE A 73 21.34 -8.65 11.60
N LYS A 74 20.03 -8.49 11.78
CA LYS A 74 19.24 -7.45 11.12
C LYS A 74 19.75 -6.06 11.52
N SER A 75 19.92 -5.20 10.52
CA SER A 75 20.43 -3.83 10.68
C SER A 75 19.40 -2.77 10.31
N CYS A 76 18.59 -2.98 9.27
CA CYS A 76 17.60 -2.00 8.79
C CYS A 76 16.50 -2.67 7.97
N ASP A 77 15.36 -2.01 7.85
CA ASP A 77 14.28 -2.31 6.92
C ASP A 77 14.20 -1.24 5.85
N ILE A 78 14.26 -1.63 4.58
CA ILE A 78 14.19 -0.71 3.45
C ILE A 78 12.89 -0.96 2.68
N ALA A 79 12.04 0.07 2.62
CA ALA A 79 10.79 0.05 1.86
C ALA A 79 10.77 1.10 0.74
N GLN A 80 11.87 1.83 0.52
CA GLN A 80 11.95 2.91 -0.46
C GLN A 80 13.23 2.84 -1.29
N MET A 81 13.19 3.46 -2.46
CA MET A 81 14.30 3.56 -3.38
C MET A 81 14.39 4.96 -3.96
N MET A 82 15.59 5.54 -3.93
CA MET A 82 15.94 6.76 -4.63
C MET A 82 16.22 6.43 -6.11
N PHE A 83 15.38 6.93 -7.01
CA PHE A 83 15.52 6.73 -8.45
C PHE A 83 16.04 7.99 -9.14
N VAL A 84 17.29 7.92 -9.61
CA VAL A 84 17.92 9.02 -10.35
C VAL A 84 17.47 8.99 -11.81
N ILE A 85 16.88 10.09 -12.26
CA ILE A 85 16.32 10.22 -13.61
C ILE A 85 17.48 10.35 -14.62
N PRO A 86 17.51 9.53 -15.68
CA PRO A 86 18.49 9.70 -16.76
C PRO A 86 18.42 11.09 -17.39
N GLU A 87 19.56 11.66 -17.77
CA GLU A 87 19.63 13.05 -18.27
C GLU A 87 18.71 13.30 -19.47
N HIS A 88 18.58 12.31 -20.36
CA HIS A 88 17.72 12.41 -21.54
C HIS A 88 16.21 12.36 -21.21
N GLU A 89 15.82 11.99 -19.99
CA GLU A 89 14.44 11.98 -19.50
C GLU A 89 14.15 13.16 -18.53
N LYS A 90 15.16 13.98 -18.20
CA LYS A 90 15.10 15.05 -17.19
C LYS A 90 14.02 16.12 -17.46
N GLN A 91 13.71 16.39 -18.73
CA GLN A 91 12.74 17.42 -19.12
C GLN A 91 11.29 17.03 -18.82
N ASP A 92 10.95 15.75 -19.00
CA ASP A 92 9.61 15.22 -18.70
C ASP A 92 9.74 13.79 -18.13
N PRO A 93 10.10 13.67 -16.84
CA PRO A 93 10.28 12.37 -16.19
C PRO A 93 8.97 11.57 -16.13
N ARG A 94 7.82 12.26 -16.21
CA ARG A 94 6.47 11.69 -16.17
C ARG A 94 5.90 11.40 -17.57
N ALA A 95 6.68 11.48 -18.65
CA ALA A 95 6.23 11.05 -19.98
C ALA A 95 6.03 9.53 -20.07
N LYS A 96 4.97 9.06 -20.75
CA LYS A 96 4.58 7.62 -20.80
C LYS A 96 5.70 6.65 -21.21
N LYS A 97 6.69 7.11 -21.98
CA LYS A 97 7.78 6.27 -22.51
C LYS A 97 9.01 6.18 -21.59
N THR A 98 9.05 6.97 -20.51
CA THR A 98 10.20 7.03 -19.61
C THR A 98 10.43 5.72 -18.87
N SER A 99 11.68 5.51 -18.47
CA SER A 99 12.09 4.42 -17.60
C SER A 99 11.29 4.41 -16.28
N LEU A 100 11.08 5.57 -15.66
CA LEU A 100 10.30 5.75 -14.45
C LEU A 100 8.87 5.22 -14.59
N ASN A 101 8.11 5.72 -15.57
CA ASN A 101 6.71 5.32 -15.73
C ASN A 101 6.52 3.84 -16.07
N LYS A 102 7.50 3.23 -16.74
CA LYS A 102 7.49 1.78 -16.99
C LYS A 102 7.65 0.96 -15.70
N MET A 103 8.20 1.53 -14.63
CA MET A 103 8.43 0.85 -13.36
C MET A 103 7.30 1.04 -12.35
N LEU A 104 6.46 2.07 -12.52
CA LEU A 104 5.36 2.37 -11.61
C LEU A 104 4.19 1.40 -11.77
N GLU A 105 3.46 1.19 -10.68
CA GLU A 105 2.16 0.54 -10.65
C GLU A 105 1.11 1.37 -11.40
N LYS A 106 0.12 0.73 -12.02
CA LYS A 106 -0.82 1.43 -12.88
C LYS A 106 -1.72 2.36 -12.05
N GLY A 107 -1.65 3.66 -12.33
CA GLY A 107 -2.44 4.69 -11.64
C GLY A 107 -1.80 5.20 -10.36
N GLU A 108 -0.61 4.72 -10.01
CA GLU A 108 0.15 5.15 -8.84
C GLU A 108 1.28 6.10 -9.26
N ARG A 109 1.61 7.07 -8.40
CA ARG A 109 2.66 8.07 -8.70
C ARG A 109 4.04 7.70 -8.16
N TYR A 110 4.11 6.94 -7.08
CA TYR A 110 5.38 6.62 -6.42
C TYR A 110 5.58 5.13 -6.13
N LYS A 111 4.54 4.30 -6.25
CA LYS A 111 4.63 2.87 -5.97
C LYS A 111 5.19 2.12 -7.17
N LEU A 112 6.22 1.32 -6.92
CA LEU A 112 6.82 0.43 -7.89
C LEU A 112 6.00 -0.87 -8.00
N LYS A 113 5.86 -1.40 -9.22
CA LYS A 113 5.17 -2.69 -9.46
C LYS A 113 6.06 -3.93 -9.27
N SER A 114 7.38 -3.72 -9.25
CA SER A 114 8.39 -4.77 -9.17
C SER A 114 9.30 -4.54 -7.98
N GLY A 115 9.74 -5.62 -7.34
CA GLY A 115 10.82 -5.56 -6.37
C GLY A 115 12.21 -5.49 -7.04
N ILE A 116 13.26 -5.62 -6.23
CA ILE A 116 14.66 -5.46 -6.66
C ILE A 116 15.19 -6.70 -7.38
N THR A 117 14.75 -7.89 -6.97
CA THR A 117 15.27 -9.15 -7.51
C THR A 117 14.45 -9.61 -8.73
N PRO A 118 15.06 -10.35 -9.69
CA PRO A 118 14.33 -10.85 -10.87
C PRO A 118 13.07 -11.66 -10.51
N GLY A 119 13.11 -12.44 -9.42
CA GLY A 119 11.97 -13.22 -8.95
C GLY A 119 10.77 -12.37 -8.51
N THR A 120 10.99 -11.10 -8.18
CA THR A 120 9.96 -10.14 -7.73
C THR A 120 9.48 -9.20 -8.85
N PHE A 121 9.76 -9.53 -10.12
CA PHE A 121 9.24 -8.79 -11.26
C PHE A 121 7.70 -8.83 -11.30
N ASN A 122 7.06 -7.67 -11.41
CA ASN A 122 5.60 -7.48 -11.39
C ASN A 122 4.90 -8.18 -10.20
N ILE A 123 5.56 -8.20 -9.04
CA ILE A 123 5.09 -8.87 -7.82
C ILE A 123 3.68 -8.41 -7.38
N THR A 124 3.38 -7.11 -7.52
CA THR A 124 2.07 -6.52 -7.19
C THR A 124 0.93 -7.15 -7.99
N SER A 125 1.17 -7.50 -9.24
CA SER A 125 0.15 -8.09 -10.12
C SER A 125 0.07 -9.62 -10.02
N ARG A 126 1.19 -10.28 -9.68
CA ARG A 126 1.32 -11.74 -9.72
C ARG A 126 1.05 -12.41 -8.38
N PHE A 127 1.51 -11.81 -7.29
CA PHE A 127 1.52 -12.46 -5.97
C PHE A 127 0.67 -11.73 -4.93
N TYR A 128 0.39 -10.44 -5.10
CA TYR A 128 -0.42 -9.75 -4.10
C TYR A 128 -1.85 -10.26 -4.21
N LYS A 129 -2.42 -10.62 -3.06
CA LYS A 129 -3.82 -10.97 -2.98
C LYS A 129 -4.62 -9.77 -3.47
N ARG A 130 -5.47 -10.00 -4.47
CA ARG A 130 -6.41 -8.96 -4.91
C ARG A 130 -7.46 -8.84 -3.82
N GLU A 131 -7.48 -7.69 -3.17
CA GLU A 131 -8.60 -7.31 -2.34
C GLU A 131 -9.82 -7.13 -3.25
N ALA A 132 -10.96 -7.65 -2.82
CA ALA A 132 -12.21 -7.37 -3.52
C ALA A 132 -12.41 -5.86 -3.45
N LYS A 133 -12.70 -5.24 -4.60
CA LYS A 133 -13.15 -3.84 -4.59
C LYS A 133 -14.54 -3.86 -3.99
N GLU A 134 -14.65 -3.46 -2.74
CA GLU A 134 -15.93 -3.31 -2.08
C GLU A 134 -16.68 -2.12 -2.70
N ASP A 135 -17.98 -2.29 -2.96
CA ASP A 135 -18.81 -1.18 -3.42
C ASP A 135 -19.07 -0.24 -2.24
N LEU A 136 -18.47 0.96 -2.28
CA LEU A 136 -18.65 1.99 -1.26
C LEU A 136 -20.12 2.32 -0.97
N ASN A 137 -21.00 2.19 -1.96
CA ASN A 137 -22.44 2.42 -1.76
C ASN A 137 -23.08 1.28 -0.97
N GLU A 138 -22.66 0.04 -1.22
CA GLU A 138 -23.12 -1.12 -0.48
C GLU A 138 -22.63 -1.08 0.97
N ILE A 139 -21.35 -0.76 1.20
CA ILE A 139 -20.79 -0.57 2.54
C ILE A 139 -21.59 0.47 3.32
N LYS A 140 -21.89 1.63 2.71
CA LYS A 140 -22.68 2.69 3.37
C LYS A 140 -24.10 2.24 3.73
N LYS A 141 -24.75 1.45 2.87
CA LYS A 141 -26.08 0.89 3.15
C LYS A 141 -26.02 -0.06 4.35
N VAL A 142 -25.05 -0.98 4.34
CA VAL A 142 -24.84 -1.93 5.44
C VAL A 142 -24.51 -1.20 6.74
N GLU A 143 -23.62 -0.20 6.70
CA GLU A 143 -23.27 0.62 7.87
C GLU A 143 -24.49 1.35 8.44
N SER A 144 -25.32 1.94 7.57
CA SER A 144 -26.56 2.61 8.01
C SER A 144 -27.55 1.65 8.64
N LEU A 145 -27.68 0.42 8.11
CA LEU A 145 -28.56 -0.60 8.67
C LEU A 145 -28.08 -1.09 10.03
N ILE A 146 -26.78 -1.37 10.17
CA ILE A 146 -26.17 -1.76 11.44
C ILE A 146 -26.37 -0.64 12.47
N LYS A 147 -26.15 0.62 12.08
CA LYS A 147 -26.41 1.77 12.94
C LYS A 147 -27.86 1.84 13.39
N SER A 148 -28.84 1.67 12.49
CA SER A 148 -30.25 1.68 12.90
C SER A 148 -30.58 0.56 13.89
N VAL A 149 -30.03 -0.64 13.68
CA VAL A 149 -30.22 -1.76 14.62
C VAL A 149 -29.60 -1.45 15.99
N MET A 150 -28.41 -0.84 16.01
CA MET A 150 -27.75 -0.43 17.26
C MET A 150 -28.50 0.72 17.97
N ASP A 151 -29.06 1.65 17.21
CA ASP A 151 -29.80 2.81 17.72
C ASP A 151 -31.17 2.43 18.32
N CYS A 152 -31.74 1.28 17.91
CA CYS A 152 -32.94 0.69 18.54
C CYS A 152 -32.72 0.30 20.02
N GLY A 153 -31.48 0.37 20.52
CA GLY A 153 -31.14 0.11 21.91
C GLY A 153 -30.75 -1.34 22.17
N THR A 154 -30.55 -1.68 23.46
CA THR A 154 -30.15 -3.03 23.86
C THR A 154 -31.38 -3.84 24.26
N ALA A 155 -31.74 -4.83 23.44
CA ALA A 155 -32.75 -5.81 23.82
C ALA A 155 -32.18 -6.80 24.86
N ARG A 156 -32.98 -7.17 25.86
CA ARG A 156 -32.59 -8.13 26.91
C ARG A 156 -32.65 -9.58 26.42
N LEU A 157 -33.53 -9.86 25.48
CA LEU A 157 -33.74 -11.17 24.86
C LEU A 157 -33.80 -10.95 23.35
N VAL A 158 -32.92 -11.63 22.61
CA VAL A 158 -32.85 -11.58 21.15
C VAL A 158 -32.80 -13.03 20.67
N THR A 159 -33.70 -13.39 19.76
CA THR A 159 -33.70 -14.67 19.05
C THR A 159 -33.45 -14.39 17.58
N GLU A 160 -32.36 -14.94 17.04
CA GLU A 160 -32.02 -14.84 15.62
C GLU A 160 -32.26 -16.20 14.96
N GLU A 161 -32.94 -16.21 13.82
CA GLU A 161 -33.18 -17.40 13.02
C GLU A 161 -32.74 -17.17 11.57
N ILE A 162 -32.03 -18.14 11.00
CA ILE A 162 -31.65 -18.12 9.58
C ILE A 162 -32.76 -18.84 8.80
N ILE A 163 -33.48 -18.09 7.97
CA ILE A 163 -34.57 -18.63 7.15
C ILE A 163 -34.06 -18.83 5.72
N GLU A 164 -34.16 -20.06 5.19
CA GLU A 164 -33.92 -20.33 3.78
C GLU A 164 -35.17 -19.97 2.96
N LEU A 165 -35.03 -19.01 2.05
CA LEU A 165 -36.11 -18.60 1.14
C LEU A 165 -35.94 -19.25 -0.22
N ALA A 166 -37.02 -19.80 -0.78
CA ALA A 166 -37.03 -20.27 -2.16
C ALA A 166 -37.01 -19.08 -3.14
N GLU A 167 -36.58 -19.31 -4.39
CA GLU A 167 -36.58 -18.28 -5.43
C GLU A 167 -37.96 -17.61 -5.58
N GLY A 168 -38.02 -16.30 -5.31
CA GLY A 168 -39.24 -15.50 -5.42
C GLY A 168 -40.09 -15.39 -4.16
N GLN A 169 -39.70 -16.00 -3.03
CA GLN A 169 -40.33 -15.71 -1.75
C GLN A 169 -39.80 -14.39 -1.15
N ASN A 170 -40.72 -13.61 -0.60
CA ASN A 170 -40.36 -12.42 0.17
C ASN A 170 -39.92 -12.81 1.58
N VAL A 171 -39.04 -12.00 2.16
CA VAL A 171 -38.70 -12.09 3.59
C VAL A 171 -40.00 -11.90 4.39
N PRO A 172 -40.32 -12.79 5.36
CA PRO A 172 -41.42 -12.58 6.28
C PRO A 172 -41.30 -11.21 6.95
N LEU A 173 -42.44 -10.54 7.18
CA LEU A 173 -42.43 -9.29 7.96
C LEU A 173 -42.00 -9.61 9.39
N ASP A 174 -41.18 -8.73 9.98
CA ASP A 174 -40.86 -8.82 11.41
C ASP A 174 -42.17 -8.77 12.20
N GLU A 175 -42.54 -9.88 12.84
CA GLU A 175 -43.67 -9.88 13.76
C GLU A 175 -43.23 -9.17 15.04
N GLU A 176 -43.82 -8.01 15.35
CA GLU A 176 -43.62 -7.35 16.65
C GLU A 176 -44.09 -8.30 17.75
N TYR A 177 -43.13 -8.81 18.54
CA TYR A 177 -43.44 -9.63 19.70
C TYR A 177 -44.00 -8.74 20.81
N GLU A 178 -45.32 -8.72 20.97
CA GLU A 178 -45.95 -8.19 22.18
C GLU A 178 -45.67 -9.14 23.35
N TYR A 179 -44.86 -8.68 24.31
CA TYR A 179 -44.61 -9.42 25.54
C TYR A 179 -45.92 -9.54 26.35
N ASP A 180 -46.46 -10.76 26.42
CA ASP A 180 -47.55 -11.12 27.32
C ASP A 180 -46.98 -11.76 28.60
N PRO A 181 -46.97 -11.04 29.75
CA PRO A 181 -46.47 -11.58 31.01
C PRO A 181 -47.24 -12.80 31.54
N GLY A 182 -48.38 -13.17 30.95
CA GLY A 182 -49.16 -14.36 31.32
C GLY A 182 -48.70 -15.67 30.68
N MET A 183 -47.81 -15.63 29.68
CA MET A 183 -47.40 -16.81 28.89
C MET A 183 -46.31 -17.68 29.53
N GLU A 184 -45.70 -17.26 30.65
CA GLU A 184 -44.60 -18.01 31.30
C GLU A 184 -45.06 -19.17 32.22
N GLU A 185 -46.36 -19.36 32.49
CA GLU A 185 -46.80 -20.35 33.50
C GLU A 185 -47.07 -21.78 32.98
N GLU A 186 -47.04 -22.07 31.68
CA GLU A 186 -47.45 -23.41 31.16
C GLU A 186 -46.33 -24.36 30.71
N TYR A 187 -45.05 -24.00 30.78
CA TYR A 187 -43.95 -24.92 30.45
C TYR A 187 -42.98 -25.15 31.61
N ILE A 188 -43.51 -25.69 32.71
CA ILE A 188 -42.73 -26.52 33.64
C ILE A 188 -43.45 -27.86 33.82
N ILE A 189 -43.16 -28.82 32.94
CA ILE A 189 -43.06 -30.27 33.26
C ILE A 189 -41.95 -30.88 32.39
#